data_AF-A0A851HFJ2-F1
#
_entry.id   AF-A0A851HFJ2-F1
#
_cell.length_a   1.000
_cell.length_b   1.000
_cell.length_c   1.000
_cell.angle_alpha   90.00
_cell.angle_beta   90.00
_cell.angle_gamma   90.00
#
_symmetry.space_group_name_H-M   'P 1'
#
loop_
_entity.id
_entity.type
_entity.pdbx_description
1 polymer ?
#
loop_
_entity_poly.entity_id
_entity_poly.type
_entity_poly.pdbx_seq_one_letter_code
_entity_poly.pdbx_strand_id
1 'polypeptide(L)' 'MSKIIYTYTDEAPMLATASFLPIVRAFAAKAGVELETRDISLAGRILAAFNDV' A
#
# COMPACT_ATOMS: atom_id res chain seq x y z
N MET A 1 16.53 -1.79 8.81
CA MET A 1 16.41 -1.32 7.42
C MET A 1 15.19 -0.41 7.34
N SER A 2 15.30 0.80 6.80
CA SER A 2 14.14 1.68 6.61
C SER A 2 13.29 1.14 5.46
N LYS A 3 11.99 0.92 5.70
CA LYS A 3 11.04 0.51 4.68
C LYS A 3 10.28 1.72 4.15
N ILE A 4 9.89 1.69 2.88
CA ILE A 4 8.93 2.64 2.32
C ILE A 4 7.52 2.08 2.54
N ILE A 5 6.66 2.88 3.16
CA ILE A 5 5.25 2.57 3.27
C ILE A 5 4.52 3.16 2.06
N TYR A 6 3.85 2.31 1.29
CA TYR A 6 3.01 2.70 0.16
C TYR A 6 1.55 2.62 0.60
N THR A 7 0.86 3.75 0.68
CA THR A 7 -0.54 3.78 1.11
C THR A 7 -1.43 3.17 0.04
N TYR A 8 -2.20 2.16 0.41
CA TYR A 8 -3.30 1.63 -0.39
C TYR A 8 -4.56 2.42 -0.03
N THR A 9 -5.14 3.08 -1.03
CA THR A 9 -6.22 4.07 -0.86
C THR A 9 -7.44 3.68 -1.70
N ASP A 10 -8.34 4.63 -1.96
CA ASP A 10 -9.59 4.42 -2.67
C ASP A 10 -9.53 4.89 -4.14
N GLU A 11 -10.62 4.65 -4.87
CA GLU A 11 -10.97 5.24 -6.16
C GLU A 11 -9.87 5.13 -7.25
N ALA A 12 -9.62 6.20 -8.00
CA ALA A 12 -8.65 6.21 -9.09
C ALA A 12 -7.21 5.90 -8.59
N PRO A 13 -6.73 6.44 -7.47
CA PRO A 13 -5.41 6.09 -6.92
C PRO A 13 -5.25 4.60 -6.57
N MET A 14 -6.31 3.91 -6.14
CA MET A 14 -6.28 2.47 -5.90
C MET A 14 -6.00 1.69 -7.19
N LEU A 15 -6.70 2.05 -8.28
CA LEU A 15 -6.52 1.43 -9.59
C LEU A 15 -5.10 1.69 -10.13
N ALA A 16 -4.60 2.92 -9.97
CA ALA A 16 -3.23 3.26 -10.35
C ALA A 16 -2.20 2.44 -9.54
N THR A 17 -2.45 2.21 -8.25
CA THR A 17 -1.60 1.39 -7.38
C THR A 17 -1.49 -0.05 -7.88
N ALA A 18 -2.59 -0.65 -8.34
CA ALA A 18 -2.58 -2.01 -8.89
C ALA A 18 -1.66 -2.16 -10.11
N SER A 19 -1.49 -1.10 -10.91
CA SER A 19 -0.56 -1.07 -12.05
C SER A 19 0.86 -0.69 -11.65
N PHE A 20 1.01 0.34 -10.81
CA PHE A 20 2.29 1.01 -10.61
C PHE A 20 3.13 0.39 -9.47
N LEU A 21 2.50 -0.11 -8.40
CA LEU A 21 3.21 -0.67 -7.25
C LEU A 21 4.16 -1.84 -7.62
N PRO A 22 3.79 -2.78 -8.51
CA PRO A 22 4.71 -3.83 -8.96
C PRO A 22 5.99 -3.26 -9.61
N ILE A 23 5.86 -2.18 -10.38
CA ILE A 23 6.98 -1.51 -11.05
C ILE A 23 7.89 -0.87 -10.01
N VAL A 24 7.34 -0.06 -9.10
CA VAL A 24 8.14 0.60 -8.05
C VAL A 24 8.89 -0.43 -7.20
N ARG A 25 8.22 -1.53 -6.83
CA ARG A 25 8.83 -2.63 -6.07
C ARG A 25 10.02 -3.25 -6.79
N ALA A 26 9.89 -3.53 -8.09
CA ALA A 26 10.96 -4.14 -8.88
C ALA A 26 12.21 -3.25 -8.97
N PHE A 27 12.02 -1.93 -9.12
CA PHE A 27 13.13 -0.97 -9.18
C PHE A 27 13.77 -0.75 -7.80
N ALA A 28 12.96 -0.53 -6.76
CA ALA A 28 13.44 -0.30 -5.41
C ALA A 28 14.23 -1.49 -4.83
N ALA A 29 13.83 -2.71 -5.18
CA ALA A 29 14.54 -3.93 -4.77
C ALA A 29 16.01 -3.96 -5.23
N LYS A 30 16.35 -3.31 -6.36
CA LYS A 30 17.75 -3.21 -6.81
C LYS A 30 18.62 -2.34 -5.91
N ALA A 31 18.02 -1.45 -5.15
CA ALA A 31 18.68 -0.62 -4.15
C ALA A 31 18.59 -1.20 -2.72
N GLY A 32 18.04 -2.41 -2.54
CA GLY A 32 17.80 -2.99 -1.22
C GLY A 32 16.71 -2.26 -0.43
N VAL A 33 15.82 -1.51 -1.10
CA VAL A 33 14.72 -0.78 -0.47
C VAL A 33 13.46 -1.63 -0.49
N GLU A 34 12.91 -1.93 0.68
CA GLU A 34 11.69 -2.70 0.84
C GLU A 34 10.44 -1.81 0.79
N LEU A 35 9.42 -2.23 0.03
CA LEU A 35 8.10 -1.60 0.01
C LEU A 35 7.09 -2.44 0.78
N GLU A 36 6.31 -1.80 1.64
CA GLU A 36 5.20 -2.42 2.37
C GLU A 36 3.94 -1.58 2.19
N THR A 37 2.81 -2.23 1.93
CA THR A 37 1.54 -1.53 1.81
C THR A 37 0.88 -1.33 3.18
N ARG A 38 0.24 -0.18 3.36
CA ARG A 38 -0.70 0.05 4.47
C ARG A 38 -2.03 0.49 3.90
N ASP A 39 -3.06 -0.29 4.17
CA ASP A 39 -4.42 0.02 3.75
C ASP A 39 -4.99 1.14 4.62
N ILE A 40 -5.26 2.27 4.00
CA ILE A 40 -5.94 3.43 4.59
C ILE A 40 -7.23 3.77 3.84
N SER A 41 -7.69 2.85 2.98
CA SER A 41 -8.97 2.97 2.29
C SER A 41 -10.10 3.22 3.27
N LEU A 42 -11.19 3.84 2.80
CA LEU A 42 -12.39 4.02 3.60
C LEU A 42 -12.89 2.68 4.16
N ALA A 43 -12.94 1.65 3.30
CA ALA A 43 -13.37 0.30 3.70
C ALA A 43 -12.44 -0.30 4.76
N GLY A 44 -11.12 -0.24 4.54
CA GLY A 44 -10.13 -0.76 5.48
C GLY A 44 -10.22 -0.08 6.85
N ARG A 45 -10.43 1.24 6.88
CA ARG A 45 -10.61 1.99 8.13
C ARG A 45 -11.92 1.65 8.85
N ILE A 46 -13.01 1.41 8.13
CA ILE A 46 -14.26 0.96 8.75
C ILE A 46 -14.04 -0.40 9.40
N LEU A 47 -13.49 -1.38 8.67
CA LEU A 47 -13.21 -2.71 9.22
C LEU A 47 -12.29 -2.66 10.44
N ALA A 48 -11.24 -1.83 10.39
CA ALA A 48 -10.31 -1.67 11.51
C ALA A 48 -10.99 -1.09 12.77
N ALA A 49 -12.01 -0.24 12.60
CA ALA A 49 -12.74 0.36 13.72
C ALA A 49 -13.68 -0.62 14.44
N PHE A 50 -14.04 -1.74 13.81
CA PHE A 50 -14.93 -2.78 14.35
C PHE A 50 -14.23 -4.14 14.46
N ASN A 51 -12.93 -4.15 14.75
CA ASN A 51 -12.10 -5.36 14.76
C ASN A 51 -12.38 -6.32 15.94
N ASP A 52 -13.31 -5.97 16.82
CA ASP A 52 -13.80 -6.75 17.96
C ASP A 52 -15.22 -7.31 17.76
N VAL A 53 -15.87 -6.99 16.64
CA VAL A 53 -17.18 -7.52 16.22
C VAL A 53 -16.97 -8.70 15.27
#